data_AF-A0A9D2BNU6-F1
#
_entry.id   AF-A0A9D2BNU6-F1
#
_cell.length_a   1.000
_cell.length_b   1.000
_cell.length_c   1.000
_cell.angle_alpha   90.00
_cell.angle_beta   90.00
_cell.angle_gamma   90.00
#
_symmetry.space_group_name_H-M   'P 1'
#
loop_
_entity.id
_entity.type
_entity.pdbx_description
1 polymer ?
#
loop_
_entity_poly.entity_id
_entity_poly.type
_entity_poly.pdbx_seq_one_letter_code
_entity_poly.pdbx_strand_id
1 'polypeptide(L)' 'MNFQDLQTYIDKRQALNQALTLFSWDQETEAPEKSMALTAKSVGLLSGELFKTITDPKVKEILLELEKQ' A
#
# COMPACT_ATOMS: atom_id res chain seq x y z
N MET A 1 -12.67 4.65 -19.42
CA MET A 1 -11.52 4.17 -18.61
C MET A 1 -11.29 2.72 -18.97
N ASN A 2 -10.06 2.25 -18.91
CA ASN A 2 -9.71 0.87 -19.20
C ASN A 2 -8.86 0.27 -18.07
N PHE A 3 -8.59 -1.02 -18.13
CA PHE A 3 -7.83 -1.73 -17.08
C PHE A 3 -6.44 -1.11 -16.83
N GLN A 4 -5.81 -0.50 -17.85
CA GLN A 4 -4.51 0.16 -17.72
C GLN A 4 -4.56 1.34 -16.73
N ASP A 5 -5.70 2.03 -16.63
CA ASP A 5 -5.90 3.12 -15.67
C ASP A 5 -5.86 2.60 -14.22
N LEU A 6 -6.25 1.34 -14.00
CA LEU A 6 -6.19 0.68 -12.69
C LEU A 6 -4.78 0.17 -12.35
N GLN A 7 -3.97 -0.17 -13.35
CA GLN A 7 -2.64 -0.78 -13.17
C GLN A 7 -1.75 0.05 -12.25
N THR A 8 -1.78 1.39 -12.38
CA THR A 8 -0.98 2.29 -11.53
C THR A 8 -1.32 2.14 -10.03
N TYR A 9 -2.60 1.94 -9.69
CA TYR A 9 -3.03 1.72 -8.30
C TYR A 9 -2.66 0.31 -7.81
N ILE A 10 -2.74 -0.70 -8.69
CA ILE A 10 -2.33 -2.06 -8.38
C ILE A 10 -0.84 -2.12 -8.05
N ASP A 11 -0.01 -1.51 -8.90
CA ASP A 11 1.45 -1.49 -8.73
C ASP A 11 1.83 -0.76 -7.43
N LYS A 12 1.21 0.40 -7.18
CA LYS A 12 1.43 1.15 -5.94
C LYS A 12 1.00 0.38 -4.70
N ARG A 13 -0.18 -0.25 -4.73
CA ARG A 13 -0.68 -1.12 -3.64
C ARG A 13 0.29 -2.26 -3.38
N GLN A 14 0.81 -2.89 -4.44
CA GLN A 14 1.75 -4.00 -4.32
C GLN A 14 3.08 -3.54 -3.69
N ALA A 15 3.65 -2.45 -4.18
CA ALA A 15 4.90 -1.91 -3.64
C ALA A 15 4.79 -1.53 -2.16
N LEU A 16 3.68 -0.89 -1.77
CA LEU A 16 3.42 -0.52 -0.37
C LEU A 16 3.25 -1.75 0.53
N ASN A 17 2.54 -2.78 0.07
CA ASN A 17 2.42 -4.05 0.79
C ASN A 17 3.78 -4.74 0.95
N GLN A 18 4.60 -4.79 -0.10
CA GLN A 18 5.94 -5.38 -0.03
C GLN A 18 6.82 -4.65 0.99
N ALA A 19 6.77 -3.32 1.03
CA ALA A 19 7.49 -2.53 2.03
C ALA A 19 7.01 -2.85 3.45
N LEU A 20 5.71 -2.93 3.68
CA LEU A 20 5.14 -3.30 4.98
C LEU A 20 5.53 -4.72 5.40
N THR A 21 5.52 -5.68 4.48
CA THR A 21 5.99 -7.05 4.73
C THR A 21 7.47 -7.06 5.12
N LEU A 22 8.30 -6.28 4.43
CA LEU A 22 9.73 -6.19 4.75
C LEU A 22 9.96 -5.57 6.13
N PHE A 23 9.23 -4.50 6.48
CA PHE A 23 9.32 -3.91 7.83
C PHE A 23 8.86 -4.87 8.93
N SER A 24 7.80 -5.65 8.69
CA SER A 24 7.35 -6.66 9.66
C SER A 24 8.41 -7.72 9.90
N TRP A 25 9.00 -8.25 8.83
CA TRP A 25 10.06 -9.25 8.93
C TRP A 25 11.30 -8.69 9.63
N ASP A 26 11.76 -7.50 9.23
CA ASP A 26 12.94 -6.83 9.81
C ASP A 26 12.74 -6.58 11.31
N GLN A 27 11.55 -6.10 11.70
CA GLN A 27 11.21 -5.85 13.11
C GLN A 27 11.27 -7.11 13.98
N GLU A 28 10.96 -8.28 13.42
CA GLU A 28 10.99 -9.56 14.13
C GLU A 28 12.36 -10.23 14.13
N THR A 29 13.30 -9.81 13.27
CA THR A 29 14.55 -10.55 13.01
C THR A 29 15.82 -9.74 13.25
N GLU A 30 15.99 -8.61 12.55
CA GLU A 30 17.28 -7.90 12.44
C GLU A 30 17.24 -6.48 13.04
N ALA A 31 16.06 -5.89 13.20
CA ALA A 31 15.90 -4.52 13.68
C ALA A 31 16.36 -4.36 15.14
N PRO A 32 17.24 -3.38 15.45
CA PRO A 32 17.61 -3.10 16.84
C PRO A 32 16.41 -2.62 17.66
N GLU A 33 16.28 -3.02 18.94
CA GLU A 33 15.17 -2.60 19.82
C GLU A 33 14.96 -1.06 19.85
N LYS A 34 16.05 -0.30 19.78
CA LYS A 34 16.01 1.18 19.80
C LYS A 34 15.38 1.80 18.55
N SER A 35 15.22 1.05 17.45
CA SER A 35 14.61 1.54 16.21
C SER A 35 13.07 1.45 16.24
N MET A 36 12.48 0.73 17.20
CA MET A 36 11.04 0.42 17.23
C MET A 36 10.14 1.64 17.02
N ALA A 37 10.43 2.77 17.68
CA ALA A 37 9.61 3.97 17.55
C ALA A 37 9.65 4.57 16.14
N LEU A 38 10.81 4.53 15.47
CA LEU A 38 10.99 5.01 14.10
C LEU A 38 10.34 4.04 13.09
N THR A 39 10.50 2.72 13.32
CA THR A 39 9.86 1.68 12.51
C THR A 39 8.35 1.79 12.59
N ALA A 40 7.77 1.89 13.79
CA ALA A 40 6.34 2.03 13.99
C ALA A 40 5.76 3.28 13.29
N LYS A 41 6.48 4.41 13.35
CA LYS A 41 6.09 5.63 12.62
C LYS A 41 6.07 5.38 11.10
N SER A 42 7.09 4.71 10.57
CA SER A 42 7.20 4.42 9.13
C SER A 42 6.08 3.48 8.67
N VAL A 43 5.84 2.39 9.41
CA VAL A 43 4.74 1.44 9.17
C VAL A 43 3.38 2.15 9.18
N GLY A 44 3.14 3.06 10.14
CA GLY A 44 1.90 3.84 10.20
C GLY A 44 1.69 4.72 8.97
N LEU A 45 2.73 5.42 8.50
CA LEU A 45 2.66 6.26 7.30
C LEU A 45 2.40 5.41 6.04
N LEU A 46 3.12 4.30 5.87
CA LEU A 46 2.96 3.40 4.73
C LEU A 46 1.57 2.75 4.72
N SER A 47 1.04 2.36 5.88
CA SER A 47 -0.31 1.80 6.03
C SER A 47 -1.38 2.84 5.66
N GLY A 48 -1.19 4.10 6.08
CA GLY A 48 -2.08 5.19 5.70
C GLY A 48 -2.06 5.45 4.18
N GLU A 49 -0.90 5.39 3.55
CA GLU A 49 -0.77 5.57 2.10
C GLU A 49 -1.36 4.39 1.31
N LEU A 50 -1.19 3.16 1.81
CA LEU A 50 -1.83 1.97 1.26
C LEU A 50 -3.35 2.10 1.31
N PHE A 51 -3.90 2.50 2.46
CA PHE A 51 -5.33 2.69 2.64
C PHE A 51 -5.87 3.74 1.66
N LYS A 52 -5.22 4.89 1.54
CA LYS A 52 -5.59 5.93 0.56
C LYS A 52 -5.56 5.41 -0.87
N THR A 53 -4.53 4.63 -1.23
CA THR A 53 -4.38 4.07 -2.58
C THR A 53 -5.53 3.12 -2.93
N ILE A 54 -5.97 2.27 -1.98
CA ILE A 54 -7.06 1.31 -2.20
C ILE A 54 -8.43 1.99 -2.19
N THR A 55 -8.60 3.04 -1.38
CA THR A 55 -9.87 3.76 -1.20
C THR A 55 -10.01 5.01 -2.06
N ASP A 56 -9.08 5.22 -3.00
CA ASP A 56 -9.11 6.38 -3.88
C ASP A 56 -10.44 6.40 -4.67
N PRO A 57 -11.20 7.51 -4.65
CA PRO A 57 -12.45 7.62 -5.40
C PRO A 57 -12.29 7.27 -6.88
N LYS A 58 -11.12 7.52 -7.46
CA LYS A 58 -10.82 7.20 -8.86
C LYS A 58 -10.77 5.70 -9.11
N VAL A 59 -10.25 4.93 -8.16
CA VAL A 59 -10.27 3.46 -8.25
C VAL A 59 -11.71 2.96 -8.33
N LYS A 60 -12.61 3.51 -7.50
CA LYS A 60 -14.03 3.17 -7.55
C LYS A 60 -14.66 3.51 -8.91
N GLU A 61 -14.37 4.70 -9.46
CA GLU A 61 -14.85 5.10 -10.79
C GLU A 61 -14.39 4.13 -11.88
N ILE A 62 -13.10 3.78 -11.90
CA ILE A 62 -12.52 2.87 -12.89
C ILE A 62 -13.17 1.48 -12.77
N LEU A 63 -13.33 0.95 -11.56
CA LEU A 63 -13.93 -0.37 -11.32
C LEU A 63 -15.39 -0.43 -11.78
N LEU A 64 -16.20 0.58 -11.46
CA LEU A 64 -17.60 0.67 -11.90
C LEU A 64 -17.74 0.75 -13.41
N GLU A 65 -16.76 1.34 -14.09
CA GLU A 65 -16.77 1.42 -15.56
C GLU A 65 -16.33 0.10 -16.22
N LEU A 66 -15.37 -0.59 -15.62
CA LEU A 66 -14.95 -1.92 -16.06
C LEU A 66 -16.03 -2.99 -15.84
N GLU A 67 -16.85 -2.87 -14.78
CA GLU A 67 -17.96 -3.79 -14.52
C GLU A 67 -19.07 -3.73 -15.57
N LYS A 68 -19.22 -2.59 -16.26
CA LYS A 68 -20.24 -2.40 -17.30
C LYS A 68 -19.81 -2.94 -18.67
N GLN A 69 -18.54 -3.31 -18.84
CA GLN A 69 -17.98 -3.86 -20.08
C GLN A 69 -18.20 -5.36 -20.14
#